data_AF-A0A7X9J0L9-F1
#
_entry.id   AF-A0A7X9J0L9-F1
#
_cell.length_a   1.000
_cell.length_b   1.000
_cell.length_c   1.000
_cell.angle_alpha   90.00
_cell.angle_beta   90.00
_cell.angle_gamma   90.00
#
_symmetry.space_group_name_H-M   'P 1'
#
loop_
_entity.id
_entity.type
_entity.pdbx_description
1 polymer ?
#
loop_
_entity_poly.entity_id
_entity_poly.type
_entity_poly.pdbx_seq_one_letter_code
_entity_poly.pdbx_strand_id
1 'polypeptide(L)' 'MEDTRQAGDLAARARVVTPGDPAYPAAVAALVPGAGPLWVVGRLPERCVTLVGSRRADLGGLRAARALA' A
#
# COMPACT_ATOMS: atom_id res chain seq x y z
N MET A 1 -10.77 12.64 -16.72
CA MET A 1 -12.09 12.87 -16.10
C MET A 1 -12.54 11.66 -15.28
N GLU A 2 -12.27 10.44 -15.76
CA GLU A 2 -12.53 9.18 -15.02
C GLU A 2 -11.60 9.00 -13.81
N ASP A 3 -10.29 9.26 -13.97
CA ASP A 3 -9.30 9.21 -12.89
C ASP A 3 -9.64 10.13 -11.70
N THR A 4 -10.23 11.30 -11.99
CA THR A 4 -10.60 12.29 -10.97
C THR A 4 -11.81 11.83 -10.15
N ARG A 5 -12.77 11.13 -10.77
CA ARG A 5 -13.89 10.53 -10.03
C ARG A 5 -13.42 9.40 -9.14
N GLN A 6 -12.57 8.52 -9.68
CA GLN A 6 -12.02 7.40 -8.92
C GLN A 6 -11.17 7.86 -7.72
N ALA A 7 -10.40 8.94 -7.88
CA ALA A 7 -9.66 9.55 -6.78
C ALA A 7 -10.60 10.11 -5.68
N GLY A 8 -11.70 10.74 -6.07
CA GLY A 8 -12.72 11.25 -5.13
C GLY A 8 -13.35 10.14 -4.29
N ASP A 9 -13.70 9.02 -4.93
CA ASP A 9 -14.31 7.87 -4.24
C ASP A 9 -13.33 7.19 -3.27
N LEU A 10 -12.05 7.10 -3.64
CA LEU A 10 -11.01 6.57 -2.74
C LEU A 10 -10.78 7.49 -1.55
N ALA A 11 -10.75 8.81 -1.77
CA ALA A 11 -10.59 9.79 -0.69
C ALA A 11 -11.76 9.72 0.31
N ALA A 12 -12.99 9.58 -0.17
CA ALA A 12 -14.18 9.46 0.68
C ALA A 12 -14.18 8.21 1.57
N ARG A 13 -13.48 7.15 1.17
CA ARG A 13 -13.40 5.86 1.89
C ARG A 13 -12.13 5.71 2.72
N ALA A 14 -11.19 6.64 2.58
CA ALA A 14 -9.93 6.59 3.28
C ALA A 14 -10.09 7.10 4.71
N ARG A 15 -9.44 6.43 5.66
CA ARG A 15 -9.10 7.05 6.94
C ARG A 15 -7.69 7.61 6.86
N VAL A 16 -7.43 8.68 7.59
CA VAL A 16 -6.08 9.22 7.75
C VAL A 16 -5.43 8.58 8.97
N VAL A 17 -4.20 8.10 8.83
CA VAL A 17 -3.38 7.57 9.93
C VAL A 17 -2.10 8.41 9.99
N THR A 18 -1.82 8.97 11.16
CA THR A 18 -0.70 9.90 11.38
C THR A 18 0.46 9.24 12.12
N PRO A 19 1.71 9.72 11.93
CA PRO A 19 2.82 9.27 12.74
C PRO A 19 2.52 9.43 14.25
N GLY A 20 2.66 8.35 15.01
CA GLY A 20 2.30 8.30 16.44
C GLY A 20 1.02 7.54 16.74
N ASP A 21 0.14 7.33 15.75
CA ASP A 21 -1.03 6.47 15.93
C ASP A 21 -0.60 5.00 16.04
N PRO A 22 -1.22 4.18 16.92
CA PRO A 22 -0.92 2.75 17.04
C PRO A 22 -1.11 1.96 15.73
N ALA A 23 -1.97 2.47 14.84
CA ALA A 23 -2.23 1.87 13.53
C ALA A 23 -1.23 2.30 12.44
N TYR A 24 -0.31 3.23 12.72
CA TYR A 24 0.68 3.68 11.76
C TYR A 24 1.74 2.59 11.54
N PRO A 25 2.08 2.21 10.28
CA PRO A 25 3.05 1.15 10.04
C PRO A 25 4.43 1.50 10.59
N ALA A 26 4.90 0.75 11.60
CA ALA A 26 6.19 0.98 12.24
C ALA A 26 7.37 0.96 11.23
N ALA A 27 7.29 0.10 10.21
CA ALA A 27 8.28 0.03 9.14
C ALA A 27 8.37 1.34 8.32
N VAL A 28 7.24 1.99 8.06
CA VAL A 28 7.22 3.28 7.34
C VAL A 28 7.84 4.37 8.21
N ALA A 29 7.46 4.43 9.50
CA ALA A 29 8.02 5.40 10.44
C ALA A 29 9.55 5.27 10.58
N ALA A 30 10.07 4.04 10.55
CA ALA A 30 11.50 3.77 10.69
C ALA A 30 12.30 4.02 9.40
N LEU A 31 11.75 3.68 8.23
CA LEU A 31 12.49 3.67 6.96
C LEU A 31 12.33 4.94 6.13
N VAL A 32 11.31 5.77 6.42
CA VAL A 32 11.00 6.98 5.66
C VAL A 32 11.03 8.19 6.60
N PRO A 33 12.21 8.81 6.79
CA PRO A 33 12.33 10.01 7.60
C PRO A 33 11.40 11.13 7.10
N GLY A 34 10.62 11.71 8.01
CA GLY A 34 9.66 12.76 7.67
C GLY A 34 8.40 12.26 6.95
N ALA A 35 8.10 10.96 7.00
CA ALA A 35 6.85 10.44 6.47
C ALA A 35 5.65 11.15 7.11
N GLY A 36 4.77 11.68 6.25
CA GLY A 36 3.55 12.35 6.66
C GLY A 36 2.39 11.38 6.96
N PRO A 37 1.17 11.93 7.08
CA PRO A 37 -0.05 11.14 7.21
C PRO A 37 -0.27 10.21 6.01
N LEU A 38 -0.78 9.01 6.29
CA LEU A 38 -1.16 8.01 5.30
C LEU A 38 -2.67 7.99 5.12
N TRP A 39 -3.12 7.98 3.87
CA TRP A 39 -4.53 7.79 3.52
C TRP A 39 -4.77 6.32 3.23
N VAL A 40 -5.58 5.68 4.07
CA VAL A 40 -5.73 4.22 4.09
C VAL A 40 -7.17 3.84 3.79
N VAL A 41 -7.39 3.13 2.69
CA VAL A 41 -8.65 2.44 2.39
C VAL A 41 -8.49 0.96 2.79
N GLY A 42 -9.42 0.42 3.58
CA GLY A 42 -9.34 -0.97 4.06
C GLY A 42 -8.45 -1.15 5.30
N ARG A 43 -7.98 -2.37 5.59
CA ARG A 43 -7.17 -2.66 6.78
C ARG A 43 -5.69 -2.69 6.44
N LEU A 44 -4.85 -2.13 7.31
CA LEU A 44 -3.40 -2.30 7.23
C LEU A 44 -3.04 -3.65 7.86
N PRO A 45 -2.24 -4.50 7.19
CA PRO A 45 -1.77 -5.75 7.78
C PRO A 45 -0.70 -5.46 8.83
N GLU A 46 -0.71 -6.23 9.93
CA GLU A 46 0.32 -6.14 10.97
C GLU A 46 1.68 -6.70 10.50
N ARG A 47 1.64 -7.67 9.57
CA ARG A 47 2.82 -8.28 8.96
C ARG A 47 2.56 -8.46 7.47
N CYS A 48 3.49 -8.04 6.65
CA CYS A 48 3.42 -8.22 5.20
C CYS A 48 4.81 -8.46 4.61
N VAL A 49 4.83 -9.13 3.47
CA VAL A 49 6.02 -9.25 2.61
C VAL A 49 5.68 -8.54 1.31
N THR A 50 6.58 -7.70 0.83
CA THR A 50 6.42 -7.00 -0.44
C THR A 50 6.95 -7.88 -1.57
N LEU A 51 6.08 -8.20 -2.54
CA LEU A 51 6.47 -8.84 -3.79
C LEU A 51 6.58 -7.77 -4.89
N VAL A 52 7.78 -7.59 -5.45
CA VAL A 52 8.06 -6.69 -6.57
C VAL A 52 8.68 -7.47 -7.73
N GLY A 53 8.50 -6.98 -8.97
CA GLY A 53 9.02 -7.64 -10.16
C GLY A 53 8.91 -6.80 -11.42
N SER A 54 9.26 -7.39 -12.57
CA SER A 54 9.19 -6.72 -13.87
C SER A 54 7.74 -6.32 -14.21
N ARG A 55 7.56 -5.09 -14.72
CA ARG A 55 6.28 -4.64 -15.31
C ARG A 55 5.85 -5.47 -16.52
N ARG A 56 6.78 -6.19 -17.16
CA ARG A 56 6.55 -7.09 -18.29
C ARG A 56 7.08 -8.50 -17.96
N ALA A 57 6.73 -9.01 -16.79
CA ALA A 57 7.05 -10.40 -16.44
C ALA A 57 6.43 -11.36 -17.46
N ASP A 58 7.16 -12.43 -17.80
CA ASP A 58 6.62 -13.50 -18.61
C ASP A 58 5.71 -14.43 -17.78
N LEU A 59 5.13 -15.44 -18.43
CA LEU A 59 4.26 -16.40 -17.75
C LEU A 59 4.98 -17.17 -16.64
N GLY A 60 6.28 -17.42 -16.78
CA GLY A 60 7.09 -18.09 -15.77
C GLY A 60 7.20 -17.25 -14.50
N GLY A 61 7.56 -15.97 -14.65
CA GLY A 61 7.65 -15.01 -13.55
C GLY A 61 6.30 -14.76 -12.86
N LEU A 62 5.22 -14.64 -13.63
CA LEU A 62 3.86 -14.47 -13.07
C LEU A 62 3.42 -15.71 -12.28
N ARG A 63 3.72 -16.93 -12.75
CA ARG A 63 3.41 -18.17 -12.03
C ARG A 63 4.21 -18.28 -10.74
N ALA A 64 5.50 -17.94 -10.78
CA ALA A 64 6.34 -17.94 -9.59
C ALA A 64 5.84 -16.94 -8.54
N ALA A 65 5.51 -15.70 -8.94
CA ALA A 65 4.96 -14.70 -8.04
C ALA A 65 3.64 -15.14 -7.40
N ARG A 66 2.77 -15.81 -8.17
CA ARG A 66 1.49 -16.33 -7.68
C ARG A 66 1.63 -17.52 -6.74
N ALA A 67 2.68 -18.32 -6.88
CA ALA A 67 2.94 -19.43 -5.95
C ALA A 67 3.41 -18.96 -4.56
N LEU A 68 3.86 -17.70 -4.45
CA LEU A 68 4.30 -17.07 -3.20
C LEU A 68 3.19 -16.29 -2.47
N ALA A 69 2.05 -16.05 -3.13
CA ALA A 69 0.94 -15.22 -2.64
C ALA A 69 -0.25 -16.08 -2.21
#